data_AF-A0A5J4YHL2-F1
#
_entry.id   AF-A0A5J4YHL2-F1
#
_cell.length_a   1.000
_cell.length_b   1.000
_cell.length_c   1.000
_cell.angle_alpha   90.00
_cell.angle_beta   90.00
_cell.angle_gamma   90.00
#
_symmetry.space_group_name_H-M   'P 1'
#
loop_
_entity.id
_entity.type
_entity.pdbx_description
1 polymer ?
#
loop_
_entity_poly.entity_id
_entity_poly.type
_entity_poly.pdbx_seq_one_letter_code
_entity_poly.pdbx_strand_id
1 'polypeptide(L)'
;MAETVESPLLTVPFEALKRAAKDKKGSMDEVTSIVRLLEGQNTANMTAAEQLKVLNKMTLRLQHLKSRLDENNQEEEADAIRCQARIQHLQKLGAPAKDGVINWNRKRLDRLLVDHLLHSGYYNAAELLTSESNIKDLVDLHVFAGAQKVEFIELVRESKMMQAIKYARGHLAPWATVYLQDLQRAMAVLAFKADTQCGPYKHLFEEHQWQSLIELFYQELYRLNNLTPQSVLAVHLQAGISALKPPIVSSSARKEDPLALEQFQKLAEGLPYSKHIHSTLICPVTLDVMNEDNPPMVAPSGAVYSEKALSQISAQHNGMFKDPETGDMCEMDEMKRAYFS
;
A
#
# COMPACT_ATOMS: atom_id res chain seq x y z
N MET A 1 13.37 10.94 7.18
CA MET A 1 12.06 10.94 6.49
C MET A 1 12.14 10.34 5.08
N ALA A 2 13.04 10.79 4.19
CA ALA A 2 13.15 10.20 2.85
C ALA A 2 13.57 8.71 2.86
N GLU A 3 14.48 8.31 3.75
CA GLU A 3 14.90 6.90 3.89
C GLU A 3 13.77 5.98 4.37
N THR A 4 12.84 6.49 5.17
CA THR A 4 11.73 5.72 5.74
C THR A 4 10.61 5.49 4.72
N VAL A 5 10.38 6.45 3.83
CA VAL A 5 9.34 6.41 2.79
C VAL A 5 9.75 5.54 1.60
N GLU A 6 11.05 5.46 1.33
CA GLU A 6 11.60 4.71 0.19
C GLU A 6 12.09 3.30 0.60
N SER A 7 12.07 2.95 1.89
CA SER A 7 12.47 1.63 2.37
C SER A 7 11.72 0.46 1.71
N PRO A 8 10.41 0.54 1.41
CA PRO A 8 9.69 -0.51 0.70
C PRO A 8 10.16 -0.73 -0.74
N LEU A 9 10.90 0.22 -1.32
CA LEU A 9 11.34 0.17 -2.71
C LEU A 9 12.19 -1.06 -3.00
N LEU A 10 13.02 -1.50 -2.06
CA LEU A 10 13.90 -2.66 -2.25
C LEU A 10 13.25 -4.00 -1.89
N THR A 11 12.15 -3.99 -1.14
CA THR A 11 11.59 -5.20 -0.54
C THR A 11 11.21 -6.25 -1.58
N VAL A 12 10.49 -5.85 -2.62
CA VAL A 12 9.99 -6.76 -3.67
C VAL A 12 11.13 -7.50 -4.39
N PRO A 13 12.07 -6.82 -5.08
CA PRO A 13 13.12 -7.51 -5.83
C PRO A 13 14.13 -8.21 -4.91
N PHE A 14 14.35 -7.72 -3.68
CA PHE A 14 15.22 -8.40 -2.73
C PHE A 14 14.63 -9.73 -2.22
N GLU A 15 13.34 -9.75 -1.90
CA GLU A 15 12.66 -10.97 -1.49
C GLU A 15 12.49 -11.96 -2.66
N ALA A 16 12.36 -11.47 -3.90
CA ALA A 16 12.40 -12.29 -5.10
C ALA A 16 13.76 -12.98 -5.27
N LEU A 17 14.88 -12.23 -5.13
CA LEU A 17 16.23 -12.81 -5.16
C LEU A 17 16.45 -13.89 -4.09
N LYS A 18 15.93 -13.68 -2.87
CA LYS A 18 16.01 -14.70 -1.81
C LYS A 18 15.28 -15.99 -2.19
N ARG A 19 14.10 -15.89 -2.82
CA ARG A 19 13.36 -17.06 -3.32
C ARG A 19 14.12 -17.76 -4.43
N ALA A 20 14.59 -17.01 -5.43
CA ALA A 20 15.38 -17.55 -6.53
C ALA A 20 16.62 -18.32 -6.02
N ALA A 21 17.31 -17.80 -5.00
CA ALA A 21 18.46 -18.48 -4.38
C ALA A 21 18.05 -19.79 -3.68
N LYS A 22 16.91 -19.81 -3.00
CA LYS A 22 16.36 -21.02 -2.35
C LYS A 22 15.95 -22.07 -3.38
N ASP A 23 15.31 -21.66 -4.47
CA ASP A 23 14.85 -22.55 -5.54
C ASP A 23 16.02 -23.12 -6.35
N LYS A 24 17.06 -22.32 -6.57
CA LYS A 24 18.34 -22.75 -7.15
C LYS A 24 19.00 -23.82 -6.28
N LYS A 25 19.04 -23.62 -4.96
CA LYS A 25 19.56 -24.62 -4.01
C LYS A 25 18.76 -25.92 -4.09
N GLY A 26 17.42 -25.85 -4.07
CA GLY A 26 16.57 -27.03 -4.18
C GLY A 26 16.79 -27.80 -5.49
N SER A 27 16.97 -27.09 -6.60
CA SER A 27 17.29 -27.71 -7.90
C SER A 27 18.68 -28.36 -7.91
N MET A 28 19.67 -27.77 -7.24
CA MET A 28 21.01 -28.34 -7.11
C MET A 28 21.05 -29.58 -6.20
N ASP A 29 20.26 -29.58 -5.12
CA ASP A 29 20.05 -30.76 -4.28
C ASP A 29 19.39 -31.90 -5.08
N GLU A 30 18.42 -31.57 -5.96
CA GLU A 30 17.79 -32.55 -6.85
C GLU A 30 18.78 -33.14 -7.86
N VAL A 31 19.63 -32.31 -8.49
CA VAL A 31 20.71 -32.80 -9.36
C VAL A 31 21.63 -33.74 -8.61
N THR A 32 22.05 -33.36 -7.39
CA THR A 32 22.90 -34.20 -6.54
C THR A 32 22.23 -35.54 -6.22
N SER A 33 20.92 -35.54 -5.97
CA SER A 33 20.16 -36.76 -5.72
C SER A 33 20.12 -37.69 -6.94
N ILE A 34 19.99 -37.15 -8.16
CA ILE A 34 19.98 -37.92 -9.41
C ILE A 34 21.34 -38.56 -9.64
N VAL A 35 22.43 -37.82 -9.41
CA VAL A 35 23.81 -38.32 -9.54
C VAL A 35 24.07 -39.47 -8.57
N ARG A 36 23.67 -39.33 -7.30
CA ARG A 36 23.79 -40.44 -6.33
C ARG A 36 22.96 -41.66 -6.71
N LEU A 37 21.77 -41.45 -7.28
CA LEU A 37 20.91 -42.53 -7.73
C LEU A 37 21.52 -43.28 -8.92
N LEU A 38 22.30 -42.60 -9.78
CA LEU A 38 23.09 -43.21 -10.85
C LEU A 38 24.24 -44.06 -10.28
N GLU A 39 24.99 -43.52 -9.32
CA GLU A 39 26.11 -44.23 -8.68
C GLU A 39 25.67 -45.48 -7.91
N GLY A 40 24.46 -45.46 -7.34
CA GLY A 40 23.91 -46.57 -6.56
C GLY A 40 23.16 -47.64 -7.36
N GLN A 41 23.04 -47.52 -8.69
CA GLN A 41 22.34 -48.52 -9.51
C GLN A 41 23.20 -49.77 -9.71
N ASN A 42 22.72 -50.93 -9.25
CA ASN A 42 23.38 -52.20 -9.50
C ASN A 42 23.06 -52.68 -10.92
N THR A 43 23.91 -52.31 -11.88
CA THR A 43 23.75 -52.61 -13.31
C THR A 43 24.01 -54.07 -13.67
N ALA A 44 24.58 -54.87 -12.75
CA ALA A 44 25.03 -56.24 -13.00
C ALA A 44 23.91 -57.23 -13.35
N ASN A 45 22.66 -56.99 -12.92
CA ASN A 45 21.52 -57.89 -13.15
C ASN A 45 20.47 -57.34 -14.13
N MET A 46 20.71 -56.18 -14.74
CA MET A 46 19.74 -55.53 -15.63
C MET A 46 20.03 -55.83 -17.10
N THR A 47 18.99 -56.03 -17.90
CA THR A 47 19.14 -56.11 -19.36
C THR A 47 19.53 -54.75 -19.94
N ALA A 48 20.22 -54.73 -21.09
CA ALA A 48 20.63 -53.49 -21.75
C ALA A 48 19.44 -52.56 -22.05
N ALA A 49 18.26 -53.11 -22.35
CA ALA A 49 17.05 -52.33 -22.60
C ALA A 49 16.51 -51.63 -21.32
N GLU A 50 16.61 -52.28 -20.16
CA GLU A 50 16.20 -51.70 -18.88
C GLU A 50 17.17 -50.61 -18.42
N GLN A 51 18.48 -50.82 -18.61
CA GLN A 51 19.51 -49.82 -18.34
C GLN A 51 19.28 -48.55 -19.19
N LEU A 52 18.99 -48.72 -20.49
CA LEU A 52 18.71 -47.61 -21.40
C LEU A 52 17.44 -46.85 -21.02
N LYS A 53 16.41 -47.56 -20.53
CA LYS A 53 15.16 -46.95 -20.06
C LYS A 53 15.37 -46.10 -18.81
N VAL A 54 16.17 -46.58 -17.86
CA VAL A 54 16.54 -45.80 -16.66
C VAL A 54 17.33 -44.56 -17.03
N LEU A 55 18.34 -44.71 -17.90
CA LEU A 55 19.17 -43.60 -18.36
C LEU A 55 18.33 -42.51 -19.04
N ASN A 56 17.46 -42.90 -19.98
CA ASN A 56 16.57 -41.96 -20.67
C ASN A 56 15.65 -41.21 -19.70
N LYS A 57 15.09 -41.89 -18.70
CA LYS A 57 14.26 -41.25 -17.66
C LYS A 57 15.05 -40.19 -16.88
N MET A 58 16.30 -40.49 -16.54
CA MET A 58 17.18 -39.57 -15.82
C MET A 58 17.62 -38.40 -16.70
N THR A 59 17.94 -38.65 -17.97
CA THR A 59 18.25 -37.60 -18.96
C THR A 59 17.09 -36.62 -19.10
N LEU A 60 15.86 -37.11 -19.24
CA LEU A 60 14.66 -36.26 -19.29
C LEU A 60 14.51 -35.40 -18.04
N ARG A 61 14.71 -35.99 -16.84
CA ARG A 61 14.63 -35.25 -15.58
C ARG A 61 15.70 -34.15 -15.48
N LEU A 62 16.93 -34.45 -15.90
CA LEU A 62 18.02 -33.47 -15.95
C LEU A 62 17.76 -32.36 -16.97
N GLN A 63 17.16 -32.67 -18.13
CA GLN A 63 16.76 -31.68 -19.12
C GLN A 63 15.70 -30.72 -18.58
N HIS A 64 14.68 -31.25 -17.89
CA HIS A 64 13.67 -30.41 -17.22
C HIS A 64 14.29 -29.54 -16.14
N LEU A 65 15.21 -30.09 -15.32
CA LEU A 65 15.92 -29.32 -14.30
C LEU A 65 16.78 -28.22 -14.90
N LYS A 66 17.43 -28.50 -16.04
CA LYS A 66 18.20 -27.50 -16.77
C LYS A 66 17.31 -26.35 -17.24
N SER A 67 16.16 -26.64 -17.86
CA SER A 67 15.23 -25.60 -18.30
C SER A 67 14.77 -24.72 -17.13
N ARG A 68 14.38 -25.36 -16.01
CA ARG A 68 13.95 -24.66 -14.79
C ARG A 68 15.05 -23.77 -14.20
N LEU A 69 16.30 -24.25 -14.20
CA LEU A 69 17.45 -23.49 -13.74
C LEU A 69 17.77 -22.31 -14.68
N ASP A 70 17.64 -22.50 -15.99
CA ASP A 70 17.85 -21.45 -16.98
C ASP A 70 16.79 -20.34 -16.84
N GLU A 71 15.52 -20.69 -16.62
CA GLU A 71 14.43 -19.75 -16.31
C GLU A 71 14.69 -18.98 -15.00
N ASN A 72 15.01 -19.68 -13.92
CA ASN A 72 15.32 -19.06 -12.62
C ASN A 72 16.54 -18.12 -12.70
N ASN A 73 17.55 -18.46 -13.50
CA ASN A 73 18.71 -17.58 -13.72
C ASN A 73 18.31 -16.29 -14.46
N GLN A 74 17.41 -16.37 -15.44
CA GLN A 74 16.92 -15.18 -16.16
C GLN A 74 16.11 -14.26 -15.25
N GLU A 75 15.25 -14.83 -14.40
CA GLU A 75 14.48 -14.08 -13.40
C GLU A 75 15.40 -13.45 -12.34
N GLU A 76 16.38 -14.21 -11.83
CA GLU A 76 17.39 -13.74 -10.88
C GLU A 76 18.19 -12.55 -11.44
N GLU A 77 18.65 -12.64 -12.69
CA GLU A 77 19.36 -11.54 -13.36
C GLU A 77 18.46 -10.29 -13.48
N ALA A 78 17.19 -10.48 -13.85
CA ALA A 78 16.24 -9.37 -13.96
C ALA A 78 15.98 -8.69 -12.60
N ASP A 79 15.88 -9.46 -11.51
CA ASP A 79 15.73 -8.92 -10.16
C ASP A 79 17.01 -8.27 -9.63
N ALA A 80 18.18 -8.77 -10.01
CA ALA A 80 19.47 -8.17 -9.68
C ALA A 80 19.59 -6.78 -10.34
N ILE A 81 19.21 -6.66 -11.62
CA ILE A 81 19.15 -5.39 -12.34
C ILE A 81 18.21 -4.40 -11.63
N ARG A 82 17.00 -4.85 -11.25
CA ARG A 82 16.04 -4.03 -10.49
C ARG A 82 16.60 -3.55 -9.16
N CYS A 83 17.20 -4.45 -8.38
CA CYS A 83 17.87 -4.12 -7.11
C CYS A 83 18.96 -3.07 -7.33
N GLN A 84 19.83 -3.27 -8.33
CA GLN A 84 20.91 -2.35 -8.63
C GLN A 84 20.39 -0.96 -9.02
N ALA A 85 19.40 -0.89 -9.91
CA ALA A 85 18.80 0.37 -10.34
C ALA A 85 18.16 1.13 -9.16
N ARG A 86 17.46 0.42 -8.27
CA ARG A 86 16.82 0.99 -7.08
C ARG A 86 17.85 1.46 -6.06
N ILE A 87 18.90 0.69 -5.78
CA ILE A 87 20.00 1.13 -4.90
C ILE A 87 20.67 2.39 -5.46
N GLN A 88 20.98 2.42 -6.75
CA GLN A 88 21.55 3.60 -7.41
C GLN A 88 20.62 4.81 -7.34
N HIS A 89 19.31 4.59 -7.47
CA HIS A 89 18.31 5.64 -7.29
C HIS A 89 18.33 6.18 -5.87
N LEU A 90 18.30 5.31 -4.85
CA LEU A 90 18.34 5.68 -3.44
C LEU A 90 19.63 6.43 -3.08
N GLN A 91 20.78 6.00 -3.59
CA GLN A 91 22.07 6.70 -3.37
C GLN A 91 22.07 8.12 -3.94
N LYS A 92 21.29 8.37 -5.00
CA LYS A 92 21.15 9.71 -5.61
C LYS A 92 20.13 10.58 -4.87
N LEU A 93 19.37 10.03 -3.90
CA LEU A 93 18.43 10.81 -3.09
C LEU A 93 19.19 11.66 -2.07
N GLY A 94 19.68 12.82 -2.52
CA GLY A 94 20.18 13.89 -1.66
C GLY A 94 19.13 15.00 -1.46
N ALA A 95 19.50 16.05 -0.72
CA ALA A 95 18.70 17.27 -0.67
C ALA A 95 18.54 17.86 -2.08
N PRO A 96 17.33 18.30 -2.48
CA PRO A 96 17.14 18.91 -3.78
C PRO A 96 17.99 20.18 -3.90
N ALA A 97 18.52 20.44 -5.10
CA ALA A 97 19.08 21.75 -5.41
C ALA A 97 18.00 22.83 -5.23
N LYS A 98 18.40 24.06 -4.86
CA LYS A 98 17.48 25.15 -4.52
C LYS A 98 16.38 25.41 -5.58
N ASP A 99 16.68 25.18 -6.86
CA ASP A 99 15.75 25.37 -7.98
C ASP A 99 15.27 24.04 -8.61
N GLY A 100 15.67 22.90 -8.05
CA GLY A 100 15.46 21.57 -8.61
C GLY A 100 14.38 20.72 -7.93
N VAL A 101 13.64 21.27 -6.96
CA VAL A 101 12.70 20.52 -6.09
C VAL A 101 11.62 19.80 -6.91
N ILE A 102 11.09 20.44 -7.95
CA ILE A 102 10.03 19.87 -8.80
C ILE A 102 10.56 18.65 -9.56
N ASN A 103 11.70 18.80 -10.22
CA ASN A 103 12.31 17.70 -10.99
C ASN A 103 12.81 16.58 -10.07
N TRP A 104 13.27 16.92 -8.86
CA TRP A 104 13.66 15.97 -7.83
C TRP A 104 12.48 15.12 -7.34
N ASN A 105 11.31 15.74 -7.16
CA ASN A 105 10.09 15.04 -6.75
C ASN A 105 9.40 14.29 -7.89
N ARG A 106 9.60 14.69 -9.15
CA ARG A 106 8.85 14.13 -10.28
C ARG A 106 9.02 12.62 -10.43
N LYS A 107 10.25 12.10 -10.37
CA LYS A 107 10.49 10.64 -10.45
C LYS A 107 9.85 9.87 -9.29
N ARG A 108 9.86 10.44 -8.08
CA ARG A 108 9.19 9.84 -6.92
C ARG A 108 7.68 9.82 -7.13
N LEU A 109 7.11 10.93 -7.60
CA LEU A 109 5.68 11.03 -7.88
C LEU A 109 5.25 10.05 -8.97
N ASP A 110 5.99 9.98 -10.08
CA ASP A 110 5.70 9.05 -11.18
C ASP A 110 5.70 7.60 -10.66
N ARG A 111 6.66 7.23 -9.80
CA ARG A 111 6.69 5.92 -9.15
C ARG A 111 5.46 5.66 -8.28
N LEU A 112 5.07 6.63 -7.44
CA LEU A 112 3.88 6.53 -6.58
C LEU A 112 2.58 6.43 -7.41
N LEU A 113 2.52 7.13 -8.54
CA LEU A 113 1.40 7.06 -9.48
C LEU A 113 1.35 5.69 -10.16
N VAL A 114 2.48 5.16 -10.64
CA VAL A 114 2.53 3.81 -11.22
C VAL A 114 2.07 2.77 -10.21
N ASP A 115 2.55 2.84 -8.96
CA ASP A 115 2.09 1.97 -7.87
C ASP A 115 0.57 2.04 -7.68
N HIS A 116 0.01 3.25 -7.63
CA HIS A 116 -1.44 3.43 -7.49
C HIS A 116 -2.24 2.91 -8.69
N LEU A 117 -1.76 3.14 -9.91
CA LEU A 117 -2.38 2.65 -11.14
C LEU A 117 -2.40 1.11 -11.17
N LEU A 118 -1.30 0.47 -10.75
CA LEU A 118 -1.19 -0.99 -10.65
C LEU A 118 -2.19 -1.59 -9.65
N HIS A 119 -2.33 -0.98 -8.47
CA HIS A 119 -3.30 -1.40 -7.46
C HIS A 119 -4.75 -1.18 -7.91
N SER A 120 -4.98 -0.19 -8.78
CA SER A 120 -6.30 0.16 -9.29
C SER A 120 -6.67 -0.56 -10.60
N GLY A 121 -5.80 -1.43 -11.13
CA GLY A 121 -6.02 -2.17 -12.37
C GLY A 121 -5.71 -1.40 -13.67
N TYR A 122 -5.20 -0.17 -13.59
CA TYR A 122 -4.88 0.67 -14.76
C TYR A 122 -3.52 0.31 -15.38
N TYR A 123 -3.33 -0.94 -15.80
CA TYR A 123 -2.03 -1.47 -16.25
C TYR A 123 -1.46 -0.77 -17.48
N ASN A 124 -2.29 -0.46 -18.48
CA ASN A 124 -1.85 0.23 -19.70
C ASN A 124 -1.31 1.64 -19.40
N ALA A 125 -1.99 2.36 -18.51
CA ALA A 125 -1.56 3.70 -18.09
C ALA A 125 -0.26 3.62 -17.28
N ALA A 126 -0.14 2.62 -16.40
CA ALA A 126 1.08 2.34 -15.66
C ALA A 126 2.27 2.04 -16.59
N GLU A 127 2.07 1.21 -17.62
CA GLU A 127 3.10 0.88 -18.59
C GLU A 127 3.53 2.10 -19.40
N LEU A 128 2.58 2.90 -19.90
CA LEU A 128 2.87 4.13 -20.65
C LEU A 128 3.68 5.12 -19.81
N LEU A 129 3.25 5.41 -18.58
CA LEU A 129 3.94 6.32 -17.66
C LEU A 129 5.36 5.80 -17.34
N THR A 130 5.49 4.49 -17.16
CA THR A 130 6.79 3.86 -16.88
C THR A 130 7.77 4.03 -18.04
N SER A 131 7.28 3.87 -19.28
CA SER A 131 8.08 4.06 -20.50
C SER A 131 8.45 5.52 -20.73
N GLU A 132 7.52 6.47 -20.55
CA GLU A 132 7.78 7.90 -20.72
C GLU A 132 8.76 8.45 -19.68
N SER A 133 8.61 8.06 -18.41
CA SER A 133 9.49 8.52 -17.33
C SER A 133 10.79 7.71 -17.20
N ASN A 134 10.95 6.64 -17.99
CA ASN A 134 12.09 5.72 -17.97
C ASN A 134 12.38 5.17 -16.55
N ILE A 135 11.35 4.64 -15.90
CA ILE A 135 11.40 4.14 -14.51
C ILE A 135 11.07 2.65 -14.38
N LYS A 136 11.19 1.86 -15.46
CA LYS A 136 10.80 0.44 -15.50
C LYS A 136 11.40 -0.41 -14.40
N ASP A 137 12.68 -0.21 -14.09
CA ASP A 137 13.37 -0.98 -13.05
C ASP A 137 13.07 -0.48 -11.62
N LEU A 138 12.43 0.68 -11.49
CA LEU A 138 12.06 1.30 -10.21
C LEU A 138 10.62 0.97 -9.78
N VAL A 139 9.86 0.23 -10.59
CA VAL A 139 8.45 -0.13 -10.34
C VAL A 139 8.25 -1.64 -10.45
N ASP A 140 7.15 -2.14 -9.87
CA ASP A 140 6.87 -3.58 -9.75
C ASP A 140 5.92 -4.11 -10.83
N LEU A 141 5.98 -3.55 -12.05
CA LEU A 141 5.10 -3.91 -13.18
C LEU A 141 5.03 -5.43 -13.43
N HIS A 142 6.17 -6.11 -13.34
CA HIS A 142 6.31 -7.55 -13.56
C HIS A 142 5.53 -8.40 -12.54
N VAL A 143 5.34 -7.92 -11.30
CA VAL A 143 4.59 -8.64 -10.25
C VAL A 143 3.10 -8.67 -10.58
N PHE A 144 2.59 -7.59 -11.16
CA PHE A 144 1.17 -7.44 -11.49
C PHE A 144 0.78 -8.13 -12.80
N ALA A 145 1.73 -8.72 -13.54
CA ALA A 145 1.43 -9.49 -14.75
C ALA A 145 0.50 -10.70 -14.46
N GLY A 146 0.60 -11.29 -13.26
CA GLY A 146 -0.32 -12.35 -12.81
C GLY A 146 -1.76 -11.86 -12.60
N ALA A 147 -1.94 -10.61 -12.13
CA ALA A 147 -3.24 -10.00 -11.91
C ALA A 147 -3.99 -9.70 -13.21
N GLN A 148 -3.26 -9.43 -14.29
CA GLN A 148 -3.84 -9.28 -15.64
C GLN A 148 -4.62 -10.54 -16.08
N LYS A 149 -4.21 -11.73 -15.63
CA LYS A 149 -4.92 -12.99 -15.92
C LYS A 149 -6.32 -13.02 -15.31
N VAL A 150 -6.48 -12.45 -14.12
CA VAL A 150 -7.76 -12.41 -13.41
C VAL A 150 -8.69 -11.38 -14.06
N GLU A 151 -8.16 -10.23 -14.48
CA GLU A 151 -8.90 -9.22 -15.22
C GLU A 151 -9.38 -9.73 -16.59
N PHE A 152 -8.58 -10.56 -17.28
CA PHE A 152 -9.04 -11.25 -18.49
C PHE A 152 -10.29 -12.10 -18.23
N ILE A 153 -10.32 -12.87 -17.14
CA ILE A 153 -11.46 -13.73 -16.82
C ILE A 153 -12.72 -12.87 -16.54
N GLU A 154 -12.56 -11.69 -15.95
CA GLU A 154 -13.66 -10.71 -15.79
C GLU A 154 -14.17 -10.19 -17.14
N LEU A 155 -13.28 -9.82 -18.06
CA LEU A 155 -13.68 -9.37 -19.41
C LEU A 155 -14.45 -10.46 -20.18
N VAL A 156 -14.13 -11.74 -19.95
CA VAL A 156 -14.88 -12.87 -20.49
C VAL A 156 -16.27 -12.97 -19.84
N ARG A 157 -16.35 -12.78 -18.52
CA ARG A 157 -17.61 -12.85 -17.76
C ARG A 157 -18.59 -11.73 -18.12
N GLU A 158 -18.12 -10.51 -18.33
CA GLU A 158 -18.93 -9.36 -18.80
C GLU A 158 -19.40 -9.50 -20.26
N SER A 159 -19.16 -10.64 -20.92
CA SER A 159 -19.49 -10.89 -22.33
C SER A 159 -18.83 -9.89 -23.29
N LYS A 160 -17.77 -9.19 -22.86
CA LYS A 160 -16.95 -8.31 -23.72
C LYS A 160 -15.94 -9.15 -24.51
N MET A 161 -16.43 -10.18 -25.22
CA MET A 161 -15.63 -11.20 -25.92
C MET A 161 -14.52 -10.61 -26.79
N MET A 162 -14.81 -9.54 -27.53
CA MET A 162 -13.82 -8.90 -28.40
C MET A 162 -12.69 -8.22 -27.62
N GLN A 163 -12.99 -7.64 -26.45
CA GLN A 163 -12.00 -7.02 -25.57
C GLN A 163 -11.18 -8.10 -24.86
N ALA A 164 -11.83 -9.15 -24.37
CA ALA A 164 -11.17 -10.31 -23.78
C ALA A 164 -10.21 -10.99 -24.77
N ILE A 165 -10.64 -11.24 -26.02
CA ILE A 165 -9.78 -11.84 -27.06
C ILE A 165 -8.59 -10.93 -27.39
N LYS A 166 -8.80 -9.62 -27.50
CA LYS A 166 -7.71 -8.65 -27.72
C LYS A 166 -6.74 -8.63 -26.53
N TYR A 167 -7.27 -8.67 -25.32
CA TYR A 167 -6.50 -8.70 -24.07
C TYR A 167 -5.66 -9.97 -23.96
N ALA A 168 -6.25 -11.14 -24.21
CA ALA A 168 -5.54 -12.43 -24.20
C ALA A 168 -4.38 -12.46 -25.20
N ARG A 169 -4.61 -11.95 -26.41
CA ARG A 169 -3.57 -11.90 -27.45
C ARG A 169 -2.43 -10.95 -27.09
N GLY A 170 -2.72 -9.82 -26.42
CA GLY A 170 -1.71 -8.84 -26.04
C GLY A 170 -0.92 -9.21 -24.78
N HIS A 171 -1.61 -9.68 -23.74
CA HIS A 171 -1.06 -9.76 -22.39
C HIS A 171 -0.86 -11.19 -21.90
N LEU A 172 -1.64 -12.15 -22.39
CA LEU A 172 -1.57 -13.55 -21.95
C LEU A 172 -0.71 -14.43 -22.85
N ALA A 173 -0.64 -14.11 -24.15
CA ALA A 173 0.14 -14.87 -25.13
C ALA A 173 1.63 -15.05 -24.74
N PRO A 174 2.33 -14.06 -24.16
CA PRO A 174 3.73 -14.25 -23.72
C PRO A 174 3.90 -15.31 -22.63
N TRP A 175 2.84 -15.61 -21.86
CA TRP A 175 2.86 -16.55 -20.73
C TRP A 175 2.32 -17.94 -21.08
N ALA A 176 1.99 -18.16 -22.36
CA ALA A 176 1.42 -19.40 -22.86
C ALA A 176 2.36 -20.61 -22.68
N THR A 177 3.67 -20.40 -22.65
CA THR A 177 4.66 -21.47 -22.47
C THR A 177 4.65 -22.05 -21.05
N VAL A 178 4.37 -21.24 -20.03
CA VAL A 178 4.45 -21.62 -18.61
C VAL A 178 3.09 -22.08 -18.08
N TYR A 179 1.99 -21.45 -18.49
CA TYR A 179 0.66 -21.65 -17.91
C TYR A 179 -0.36 -22.18 -18.92
N LEU A 180 0.08 -22.98 -19.90
CA LEU A 180 -0.74 -23.37 -21.05
C LEU A 180 -2.07 -24.02 -20.65
N GLN A 181 -2.07 -24.93 -19.67
CA GLN A 181 -3.30 -25.62 -19.23
C GLN A 181 -4.31 -24.67 -18.57
N ASP A 182 -3.83 -23.75 -17.74
CA ASP A 182 -4.70 -22.79 -17.06
C ASP A 182 -5.20 -21.71 -18.04
N LEU A 183 -4.35 -21.30 -18.98
CA LEU A 183 -4.74 -20.42 -20.10
C LEU A 183 -5.74 -21.10 -21.03
N GLN A 184 -5.60 -22.40 -21.32
CA GLN A 184 -6.58 -23.15 -22.09
C GLN A 184 -7.92 -23.25 -21.35
N ARG A 185 -7.91 -23.44 -20.03
CA ARG A 185 -9.13 -23.43 -19.21
C ARG A 185 -9.77 -22.05 -19.19
N ALA A 186 -9.00 -20.98 -19.00
CA ALA A 186 -9.48 -19.59 -19.04
C ALA A 186 -9.98 -19.19 -20.43
N MET A 187 -9.34 -19.65 -21.51
CA MET A 187 -9.79 -19.45 -22.89
C MET A 187 -11.02 -20.31 -23.22
N ALA A 188 -11.18 -21.49 -22.60
CA ALA A 188 -12.39 -22.29 -22.74
C ALA A 188 -13.62 -21.58 -22.14
N VAL A 189 -13.43 -20.72 -21.14
CA VAL A 189 -14.48 -19.83 -20.61
C VAL A 189 -15.06 -18.93 -21.71
N LEU A 190 -14.28 -18.53 -22.74
CA LEU A 190 -14.80 -17.77 -23.90
C LEU A 190 -15.81 -18.57 -24.75
N ALA A 191 -15.80 -19.90 -24.67
CA ALA A 191 -16.71 -20.75 -25.43
C ALA A 191 -18.05 -21.01 -24.69
N PHE A 192 -18.12 -20.70 -23.40
CA PHE A 192 -19.31 -20.88 -22.57
C PHE A 192 -19.89 -19.52 -22.17
N LYS A 193 -21.22 -19.42 -22.17
CA LYS A 193 -21.92 -18.24 -21.63
C LYS A 193 -21.96 -18.32 -20.10
N ALA A 194 -22.15 -17.17 -19.44
CA ALA A 194 -22.20 -17.08 -17.97
C ALA A 194 -23.32 -17.94 -17.32
N ASP A 195 -24.33 -18.36 -18.10
CA ASP A 195 -25.43 -19.25 -17.69
C ASP A 195 -25.12 -20.75 -17.86
N THR A 196 -23.84 -21.12 -18.06
CA THR A 196 -23.45 -22.50 -18.32
C THR A 196 -23.82 -23.47 -17.20
N GLN A 197 -24.40 -24.61 -17.58
CA GLN A 197 -24.69 -25.71 -16.67
C GLN A 197 -23.57 -26.75 -16.61
N CYS A 198 -22.44 -26.50 -17.28
CA CYS A 198 -21.30 -27.41 -17.31
C CYS A 198 -20.57 -27.36 -15.97
N GLY A 199 -20.70 -28.39 -15.12
CA GLY A 199 -20.17 -28.41 -13.74
C GLY A 199 -18.71 -27.93 -13.55
N PRO A 200 -17.75 -28.36 -14.39
CA PRO A 200 -16.35 -27.91 -14.32
C PRO A 200 -16.13 -26.42 -14.59
N TYR A 201 -17.11 -25.72 -15.19
CA TYR A 201 -17.02 -24.30 -15.51
C TYR A 201 -18.09 -23.46 -14.80
N LYS A 202 -19.20 -24.07 -14.36
CA LYS A 202 -20.33 -23.41 -13.68
C LYS A 202 -19.90 -22.66 -12.42
N HIS A 203 -19.06 -23.28 -11.60
CA HIS A 203 -18.52 -22.66 -10.38
C HIS A 203 -17.62 -21.45 -10.66
N LEU A 204 -17.04 -21.34 -11.87
CA LEU A 204 -16.23 -20.19 -12.28
C LEU A 204 -17.07 -18.94 -12.59
N PHE A 205 -18.40 -19.07 -12.72
CA PHE A 205 -19.32 -17.98 -13.06
C PHE A 205 -20.24 -17.53 -11.90
N GLU A 206 -20.12 -18.12 -10.70
CA GLU A 206 -20.94 -17.74 -9.54
C GLU A 206 -20.58 -16.32 -9.02
N GLU A 207 -21.56 -15.42 -9.06
CA GLU A 207 -21.38 -13.97 -8.91
C GLU A 207 -20.80 -13.56 -7.52
N HIS A 208 -21.22 -14.25 -6.46
CA HIS A 208 -20.80 -13.92 -5.08
C HIS A 208 -19.45 -14.52 -4.67
N GLN A 209 -19.02 -15.65 -5.26
CA GLN A 209 -17.74 -16.27 -4.93
C GLN A 209 -16.60 -15.56 -5.62
N TRP A 210 -16.87 -15.05 -6.82
CA TRP A 210 -15.82 -14.51 -7.68
C TRP A 210 -15.24 -13.20 -7.16
N GLN A 211 -16.06 -12.30 -6.62
CA GLN A 211 -15.55 -11.07 -5.99
C GLN A 211 -14.65 -11.40 -4.78
N SER A 212 -15.07 -12.35 -3.95
CA SER A 212 -14.26 -12.83 -2.83
C SER A 212 -12.99 -13.56 -3.28
N LEU A 213 -13.02 -14.28 -4.40
CA LEU A 213 -11.86 -14.93 -5.00
C LEU A 213 -10.86 -13.90 -5.55
N ILE A 214 -11.35 -12.82 -6.18
CA ILE A 214 -10.52 -11.69 -6.64
C ILE A 214 -9.85 -11.01 -5.46
N GLU A 215 -10.62 -10.68 -4.42
CA GLU A 215 -10.09 -10.07 -3.19
C GLU A 215 -9.05 -10.97 -2.53
N LEU A 216 -9.33 -12.27 -2.40
CA LEU A 216 -8.40 -13.25 -1.86
C LEU A 216 -7.14 -13.39 -2.74
N PHE A 217 -7.30 -13.38 -4.07
CA PHE A 217 -6.18 -13.44 -5.00
C PHE A 217 -5.28 -12.22 -4.85
N TYR A 218 -5.84 -11.01 -4.82
CA TYR A 218 -5.05 -9.79 -4.63
C TYR A 218 -4.40 -9.76 -3.24
N GLN A 219 -5.10 -10.17 -2.19
CA GLN A 219 -4.52 -10.33 -0.85
C GLN A 219 -3.33 -11.28 -0.87
N GLU A 220 -3.45 -12.44 -1.49
CA GLU A 220 -2.36 -13.40 -1.60
C GLU A 220 -1.24 -12.93 -2.53
N LEU A 221 -1.56 -12.25 -3.64
CA LEU A 221 -0.58 -11.64 -4.54
C LEU A 221 0.27 -10.62 -3.78
N TYR A 222 -0.36 -9.74 -3.01
CA TYR A 222 0.32 -8.73 -2.23
C TYR A 222 1.15 -9.36 -1.12
N ARG A 223 0.58 -10.32 -0.39
CA ARG A 223 1.27 -11.05 0.68
C ARG A 223 2.48 -11.83 0.16
N LEU A 224 2.32 -12.57 -0.93
CA LEU A 224 3.39 -13.37 -1.53
C LEU A 224 4.50 -12.49 -2.08
N ASN A 225 4.22 -11.29 -2.58
CA ASN A 225 5.23 -10.40 -3.14
C ASN A 225 5.71 -9.29 -2.20
N ASN A 226 5.25 -9.30 -0.94
CA ASN A 226 5.54 -8.25 0.05
C ASN A 226 5.13 -6.84 -0.42
N LEU A 227 4.02 -6.75 -1.15
CA LEU A 227 3.37 -5.49 -1.50
C LEU A 227 2.38 -5.09 -0.41
N THR A 228 2.12 -3.80 -0.30
CA THR A 228 1.09 -3.27 0.60
C THR A 228 -0.28 -3.38 -0.06
N PRO A 229 -1.35 -3.81 0.65
CA PRO A 229 -2.69 -3.89 0.05
C PRO A 229 -3.25 -2.56 -0.44
N GLN A 230 -2.80 -1.46 0.17
CA GLN A 230 -3.09 -0.12 -0.29
C GLN A 230 -1.86 0.47 -0.98
N SER A 231 -2.08 1.20 -2.07
CA SER A 231 -1.00 1.93 -2.74
C SER A 231 -0.33 2.92 -1.79
N VAL A 232 0.97 3.09 -1.95
CA VAL A 232 1.78 4.01 -1.12
C VAL A 232 1.27 5.44 -1.27
N LEU A 233 0.78 5.83 -2.46
CA LEU A 233 0.16 7.13 -2.70
C LEU A 233 -1.05 7.38 -1.80
N ALA A 234 -1.95 6.40 -1.69
CA ALA A 234 -3.15 6.49 -0.86
C ALA A 234 -2.79 6.69 0.62
N VAL A 235 -1.82 5.93 1.13
CA VAL A 235 -1.33 6.05 2.51
C VAL A 235 -0.76 7.44 2.78
N HIS A 236 0.07 7.96 1.89
CA HIS A 236 0.65 9.30 2.04
C HIS A 236 -0.40 10.41 1.95
N LEU A 237 -1.35 10.27 1.04
CA LEU A 237 -2.44 11.22 0.89
C LEU A 237 -3.33 11.24 2.13
N GLN A 238 -3.72 10.07 2.65
CA GLN A 238 -4.49 9.96 3.88
C GLN A 238 -3.73 10.52 5.08
N ALA A 239 -2.43 10.22 5.22
CA ALA A 239 -1.61 10.78 6.30
C ALA A 239 -1.50 12.31 6.19
N GLY A 240 -1.28 12.84 4.99
CA GLY A 240 -1.22 14.28 4.72
C GLY A 240 -2.56 14.98 5.01
N ILE A 241 -3.67 14.41 4.56
CA ILE A 241 -5.01 14.91 4.85
C ILE A 241 -5.29 14.87 6.36
N SER A 242 -4.95 13.78 7.05
CA SER A 242 -5.11 13.65 8.51
C SER A 242 -4.30 14.70 9.28
N ALA A 243 -3.11 15.05 8.79
CA ALA A 243 -2.26 16.10 9.36
C ALA A 243 -2.86 17.51 9.16
N LEU A 244 -3.55 17.73 8.04
CA LEU A 244 -4.20 18.99 7.71
C LEU A 244 -5.60 19.12 8.31
N LYS A 245 -6.26 18.00 8.63
CA LYS A 245 -7.66 17.94 9.09
C LYS A 245 -7.86 18.74 10.37
N PRO A 246 -8.56 19.89 10.32
CA PRO A 246 -8.79 20.68 11.52
C PRO A 246 -9.89 20.01 12.36
N PRO A 247 -9.75 19.99 13.70
CA PRO A 247 -10.77 19.44 14.61
C PRO A 247 -12.09 20.24 14.61
N ILE A 248 -12.08 21.49 14.14
CA ILE A 248 -13.26 22.35 14.00
C ILE A 248 -13.30 22.87 12.57
N VAL A 249 -14.43 22.68 11.89
CA VAL A 249 -14.67 23.23 10.55
C VAL A 249 -14.90 24.74 10.68
N SER A 250 -13.86 25.52 10.44
CA SER A 250 -13.98 26.98 10.33
C SER A 250 -14.65 27.34 9.00
N SER A 251 -15.72 28.13 9.05
CA SER A 251 -16.39 28.67 7.85
C SER A 251 -15.53 29.66 7.05
N SER A 252 -14.36 30.06 7.58
CA SER A 252 -13.39 30.91 6.91
C SER A 252 -12.26 30.10 6.26
N ALA A 253 -12.64 29.24 5.30
CA ALA A 253 -11.68 28.49 4.51
C ALA A 253 -10.78 29.46 3.72
N ARG A 254 -9.46 29.43 3.97
CA ARG A 254 -8.50 30.19 3.17
C ARG A 254 -8.43 29.55 1.77
N LYS A 255 -8.26 30.35 0.71
CA LYS A 255 -8.17 29.85 -0.68
C LYS A 255 -7.03 28.83 -0.92
N GLU A 256 -6.08 28.74 0.00
CA GLU A 256 -4.92 27.85 -0.06
C GLU A 256 -5.13 26.53 0.69
N ASP A 257 -6.27 26.35 1.39
CA ASP A 257 -6.56 25.12 2.12
C ASP A 257 -7.10 24.04 1.17
N PRO A 258 -6.39 22.92 0.96
CA PRO A 258 -6.89 21.82 0.12
C PRO A 258 -8.19 21.21 0.67
N LEU A 259 -8.46 21.31 1.98
CA LEU A 259 -9.72 20.87 2.58
C LEU A 259 -10.90 21.82 2.31
N ALA A 260 -10.68 22.95 1.64
CA ALA A 260 -11.77 23.76 1.09
C ALA A 260 -12.47 23.08 -0.10
N LEU A 261 -11.81 22.11 -0.75
CA LEU A 261 -12.34 21.38 -1.89
C LEU A 261 -13.16 20.17 -1.44
N GLU A 262 -14.37 20.03 -1.96
CA GLU A 262 -15.30 18.92 -1.63
C GLU A 262 -14.65 17.54 -1.81
N GLN A 263 -13.81 17.37 -2.83
CA GLN A 263 -13.11 16.11 -3.13
C GLN A 263 -12.18 15.69 -1.97
N PHE A 264 -11.43 16.64 -1.42
CA PHE A 264 -10.54 16.39 -0.28
C PHE A 264 -11.32 16.25 1.03
N GLN A 265 -12.47 16.90 1.16
CA GLN A 265 -13.37 16.70 2.31
C GLN A 265 -13.90 15.26 2.34
N LYS A 266 -14.35 14.73 1.20
CA LYS A 266 -14.78 13.33 1.07
C LYS A 266 -13.66 12.36 1.41
N LEU A 267 -12.45 12.60 0.93
CA LEU A 267 -11.27 11.79 1.28
C LEU A 267 -10.88 11.91 2.76
N ALA A 268 -11.26 12.99 3.43
CA ALA A 268 -11.02 13.19 4.86
C ALA A 268 -12.06 12.50 5.75
N GLU A 269 -13.19 12.03 5.20
CA GLU A 269 -14.21 11.30 5.96
C GLU A 269 -13.61 10.03 6.58
N GLY A 270 -13.84 9.81 7.87
CA GLY A 270 -13.29 8.66 8.60
C GLY A 270 -11.82 8.74 9.02
N LEU A 271 -11.04 9.71 8.53
CA LEU A 271 -9.64 9.89 8.95
C LEU A 271 -9.49 10.52 10.35
N PRO A 272 -8.47 10.15 11.12
CA PRO A 272 -8.22 10.71 12.45
C PRO A 272 -7.79 12.18 12.40
N TYR A 273 -8.01 12.91 13.48
CA TYR A 273 -7.52 14.27 13.65
C TYR A 273 -6.10 14.26 14.24
N SER A 274 -5.15 14.88 13.55
CA SER A 274 -3.76 14.97 14.03
C SER A 274 -3.59 15.89 15.25
N LYS A 275 -4.44 16.90 15.40
CA LYS A 275 -4.31 17.90 16.47
C LYS A 275 -5.30 17.59 17.59
N HIS A 276 -4.79 17.10 18.72
CA HIS A 276 -5.51 17.15 19.98
C HIS A 276 -5.54 18.61 20.45
N ILE A 277 -6.71 19.26 20.40
CA ILE A 277 -6.90 20.54 21.09
C ILE A 277 -6.87 20.22 22.58
N HIS A 278 -5.88 20.73 23.28
CA HIS A 278 -5.99 20.91 24.72
C HIS A 278 -6.71 22.24 24.90
N SER A 279 -7.93 22.21 25.42
CA SER A 279 -8.67 23.43 25.72
C SER A 279 -7.98 24.12 26.89
N THR A 280 -7.32 25.24 26.61
CA THR A 280 -6.72 26.09 27.65
C THR A 280 -7.69 27.21 28.00
N LEU A 281 -8.10 27.27 29.26
CA LEU A 281 -8.92 28.37 29.75
C LEU A 281 -8.04 29.61 29.91
N ILE A 282 -8.51 30.75 29.39
CA ILE A 282 -7.84 32.04 29.50
C ILE A 282 -8.77 32.98 30.26
N CYS A 283 -8.25 33.65 31.29
CA CYS A 283 -9.04 34.59 32.06
C CYS A 283 -9.35 35.85 31.23
N PRO A 284 -10.62 36.29 31.16
CA PRO A 284 -10.99 37.48 30.36
C PRO A 284 -10.41 38.80 30.90
N VAL A 285 -10.02 38.84 32.19
CA VAL A 285 -9.48 40.06 32.84
C VAL A 285 -7.96 40.11 32.77
N THR A 286 -7.29 39.05 33.24
CA THR A 286 -5.82 39.03 33.30
C THR A 286 -5.18 38.56 32.00
N LEU A 287 -5.96 37.93 31.10
CA LEU A 287 -5.49 37.26 29.88
C LEU A 287 -4.46 36.14 30.14
N ASP A 288 -4.29 35.75 31.41
CA ASP A 288 -3.45 34.64 31.85
C ASP A 288 -4.20 33.31 31.71
N VAL A 289 -3.42 32.25 31.52
CA VAL A 289 -3.92 30.87 31.53
C VAL A 289 -4.45 30.50 32.92
N MET A 290 -5.62 29.87 32.95
CA MET A 290 -6.22 29.27 34.14
C MET A 290 -5.79 27.80 34.24
N ASN A 291 -5.06 27.46 35.30
CA ASN A 291 -4.44 26.14 35.52
C ASN A 291 -4.43 25.79 37.03
N GLU A 292 -3.64 24.80 37.46
CA GLU A 292 -3.57 24.41 38.88
C GLU A 292 -3.06 25.52 39.81
N ASP A 293 -2.10 26.31 39.34
CA ASP A 293 -1.49 27.43 40.07
C ASP A 293 -2.32 28.73 40.01
N ASN A 294 -3.22 28.83 39.02
CA ASN A 294 -4.12 29.97 38.82
C ASN A 294 -5.52 29.46 38.47
N PRO A 295 -6.25 28.89 39.43
CA PRO A 295 -7.46 28.14 39.15
C PRO A 295 -8.59 29.00 38.59
N PRO A 296 -9.44 28.40 37.74
CA PRO A 296 -10.70 28.99 37.33
C PRO A 296 -11.69 28.98 38.49
N MET A 297 -12.22 30.16 38.81
CA MET A 297 -13.16 30.44 39.89
C MET A 297 -14.47 30.95 39.30
N VAL A 298 -15.57 30.36 39.72
CA VAL A 298 -16.93 30.64 39.24
C VAL A 298 -17.62 31.60 40.21
N ALA A 299 -18.03 32.75 39.69
CA ALA A 299 -18.85 33.71 40.42
C ALA A 299 -20.31 33.24 40.53
N PRO A 300 -21.10 33.77 41.48
CA PRO A 300 -22.54 33.49 41.57
C PRO A 300 -23.32 33.80 40.28
N SER A 301 -22.83 34.74 39.47
CA SER A 301 -23.35 35.09 38.14
C SER A 301 -23.15 33.98 37.09
N GLY A 302 -22.30 32.99 37.37
CA GLY A 302 -21.90 31.93 36.44
C GLY A 302 -20.68 32.26 35.59
N ALA A 303 -20.16 33.48 35.67
CA ALA A 303 -18.94 33.89 35.00
C ALA A 303 -17.68 33.25 35.64
N VAL A 304 -16.66 32.98 34.82
CA VAL A 304 -15.43 32.29 35.26
C VAL A 304 -14.22 33.22 35.13
N TYR A 305 -13.54 33.45 36.25
CA TYR A 305 -12.35 34.28 36.36
C TYR A 305 -11.20 33.52 36.99
N SER A 306 -9.97 33.98 36.79
CA SER A 306 -8.81 33.40 37.46
C SER A 306 -8.69 33.91 38.90
N GLU A 307 -8.10 33.11 39.79
CA GLU A 307 -7.83 33.53 41.18
C GLU A 307 -6.97 34.82 41.25
N LYS A 308 -6.03 34.99 40.32
CA LYS A 308 -5.28 36.26 40.19
C LYS A 308 -6.18 37.44 39.86
N ALA A 309 -7.15 37.27 38.96
CA ALA A 309 -8.11 38.33 38.61
C ALA A 309 -8.98 38.70 39.81
N LEU A 310 -9.43 37.70 40.59
CA LEU A 310 -10.18 37.93 41.83
C LEU A 310 -9.37 38.74 42.84
N SER A 311 -8.10 38.39 43.04
CA SER A 311 -7.19 39.08 43.95
C SER A 311 -6.92 40.52 43.50
N GLN A 312 -6.77 40.74 42.19
CA GLN A 312 -6.52 42.07 41.62
C GLN A 312 -7.75 42.99 41.76
N ILE A 313 -8.95 42.47 41.50
CA ILE A 313 -10.20 43.26 41.56
C ILE A 313 -10.61 43.51 43.01
N SER A 314 -10.50 42.50 43.89
CA SER A 314 -10.86 42.64 45.31
C SER A 314 -9.94 43.60 46.07
N ALA A 315 -8.65 43.67 45.71
CA ALA A 315 -7.71 44.65 46.26
C ALA A 315 -8.13 46.11 45.97
N GLN A 316 -8.84 46.35 44.86
CA GLN A 316 -9.34 47.68 44.50
C GLN A 316 -10.70 48.01 45.14
N HIS A 317 -11.41 47.00 45.63
CA HIS A 317 -12.79 47.11 46.09
C HIS A 317 -12.98 46.61 47.54
N ASN A 318 -12.07 46.99 48.45
CA ASN A 318 -12.15 46.70 49.89
C ASN A 318 -12.42 45.21 50.23
N GLY A 319 -11.85 44.28 49.46
CA GLY A 319 -12.00 42.84 49.68
C GLY A 319 -13.23 42.19 49.02
N MET A 320 -14.09 42.97 48.36
CA MET A 320 -15.24 42.48 47.59
C MET A 320 -14.87 42.33 46.12
N PHE A 321 -15.32 41.26 45.47
CA PHE A 321 -15.17 41.13 44.02
C PHE A 321 -16.30 41.89 43.32
N LYS A 322 -15.94 42.69 42.30
CA LYS A 322 -16.89 43.34 41.40
C LYS A 322 -16.78 42.71 40.02
N ASP A 323 -17.85 42.08 39.57
CA ASP A 323 -17.92 41.42 38.27
C ASP A 323 -17.77 42.47 37.13
N PRO A 324 -16.77 42.33 36.24
CA PRO A 324 -16.57 43.27 35.13
C PRO A 324 -17.67 43.27 34.06
N GLU A 325 -18.43 42.17 33.91
CA GLU A 325 -19.49 42.04 32.91
C GLU A 325 -20.85 42.46 33.44
N THR A 326 -21.19 42.05 34.67
CA THR A 326 -22.50 42.30 35.28
C THR A 326 -22.51 43.50 36.22
N GLY A 327 -21.35 43.87 36.79
CA GLY A 327 -21.22 44.95 37.76
C GLY A 327 -21.60 44.55 39.19
N ASP A 328 -22.04 43.31 39.41
CA ASP A 328 -22.48 42.80 40.71
C ASP A 328 -21.30 42.66 41.68
N MET A 329 -21.58 42.88 42.97
CA MET A 329 -20.60 42.69 44.04
C MET A 329 -20.88 41.40 44.79
N CYS A 330 -19.86 40.57 44.96
CA CYS A 330 -19.95 39.32 45.71
C CYS A 330 -18.75 39.15 46.63
N GLU A 331 -18.96 38.40 47.71
CA GLU A 331 -17.90 38.05 48.65
C GLU A 331 -17.00 36.98 48.04
N MET A 332 -15.71 36.99 48.41
CA MET A 332 -14.74 35.99 47.94
C MET A 332 -15.12 34.56 48.35
N ASP A 333 -15.82 34.39 49.48
CA ASP A 333 -16.27 33.09 49.99
C ASP A 333 -17.40 32.47 49.15
N GLU A 334 -18.11 33.29 48.35
CA GLU A 334 -19.16 32.80 47.44
C GLU A 334 -18.60 32.23 46.14
N MET A 335 -17.31 32.47 45.86
CA MET A 335 -16.62 31.97 44.68
C MET A 335 -16.31 30.48 44.79
N LYS A 336 -16.63 29.71 43.76
CA LYS A 336 -16.38 28.26 43.74
C LYS A 336 -15.34 27.89 42.69
N ARG A 337 -14.37 27.06 43.07
CA ARG A 337 -13.40 26.53 42.12
C ARG A 337 -14.10 25.59 41.12
N ALA A 338 -13.87 25.82 39.84
CA ALA A 338 -14.30 24.91 38.79
C ALA A 338 -13.29 23.76 38.63
N TYR A 339 -13.81 22.54 38.50
CA TYR A 339 -13.03 21.36 38.17
C TYR A 339 -13.49 20.84 36.81
N PHE A 340 -12.54 20.63 35.90
CA PHE A 340 -12.79 20.11 34.57
C PHE A 340 -12.14 18.72 34.48
N SER A 341 -12.86 17.73 33.95
CA SER A 341 -12.38 16.36 33.75
C SER A 341 -11.92 16.11 32.33
#